data_AF-A0A7Y5CLZ6-F1
#
_entry.id   AF-A0A7Y5CLZ6-F1
#
_cell.length_a   1.000
_cell.length_b   1.000
_cell.length_c   1.000
_cell.angle_alpha   90.00
_cell.angle_beta   90.00
_cell.angle_gamma   90.00
#
_symmetry.space_group_name_H-M   'P 1'
#
loop_
_entity.id
_entity.type
_entity.pdbx_description
1 polymer ?
#
loop_
_entity_poly.entity_id
_entity_poly.type
_entity_poly.pdbx_seq_one_letter_code
_entity_poly.pdbx_strand_id
1 'polypeptide(L)'
;MSERKTSQTWLPMSRRKMLGGLLVGAGTLLTGIKQNAYGRRLKEKGKILLSGMPAVPKGLEVAVTMPLIEALHGRRARRFALGAEIPDGPLKFKSRHAPMPLGELEQMMVLTAAAGNTGWFYLHPFNPNYVPNLPNYASAAGGRTFPSAAGFHTSEIFFTDDNGTYFLPTRDADNLIKTDESGATDLNAYLQAHRSRIKKLSDKRMAIPPKPAHIEMHNPWCVNVPGSTLIIPVADLAQHHIAVLCYLVQNGACLFDDINKNPIPGIEKFGSLVDVKNPYPLTYVEQLSLAEVTAELSTACYAGALML
;
A
#
# COMPACT_ATOMS: atom_id res chain seq x y z
N MET A 1 48.66 6.81 81.41
CA MET A 1 47.28 6.41 81.08
C MET A 1 47.14 6.43 79.56
N SER A 2 46.66 5.31 78.96
CA SER A 2 46.06 5.10 77.62
C SER A 2 46.61 5.84 76.39
N GLU A 3 46.71 5.30 75.17
CA GLU A 3 46.44 3.99 74.57
C GLU A 3 46.85 4.05 73.07
N ARG A 4 47.40 2.94 72.55
CA ARG A 4 47.26 2.29 71.20
C ARG A 4 47.14 3.11 69.90
N LYS A 5 48.07 2.91 68.94
CA LYS A 5 48.02 2.05 67.71
C LYS A 5 46.87 2.44 66.74
N THR A 6 47.11 2.68 65.44
CA THR A 6 47.46 1.64 64.45
C THR A 6 48.00 2.20 63.12
N SER A 7 48.88 1.42 62.52
CA SER A 7 49.51 1.56 61.20
C SER A 7 48.54 1.35 60.03
N GLN A 8 48.68 2.16 58.98
CA GLN A 8 48.12 1.91 57.65
C GLN A 8 48.75 0.66 56.99
N THR A 9 47.91 -0.27 56.54
CA THR A 9 48.30 -1.35 55.63
C THR A 9 47.67 -1.10 54.26
N TRP A 10 48.49 -0.79 53.26
CA TRP A 10 48.09 -0.84 51.86
C TRP A 10 48.15 -2.31 51.38
N LEU A 11 47.00 -2.88 51.04
CA LEU A 11 46.92 -4.21 50.44
C LEU A 11 47.44 -4.16 48.98
N PRO A 12 48.38 -5.04 48.57
CA PRO A 12 48.84 -5.07 47.19
C PRO A 12 47.77 -5.74 46.30
N MET A 13 47.27 -5.00 45.31
CA MET A 13 46.42 -5.57 44.25
C MET A 13 47.26 -6.50 43.36
N SER A 14 46.90 -7.78 43.31
CA SER A 14 47.57 -8.74 42.44
C SER A 14 47.21 -8.50 40.96
N ARG A 15 48.14 -8.79 40.04
CA ARG A 15 47.93 -8.70 38.57
C ARG A 15 46.66 -9.42 38.11
N ARG A 16 46.24 -10.49 38.80
CA ARG A 16 45.00 -11.24 38.53
C ARG A 16 43.72 -10.45 38.85
N LYS A 17 43.71 -9.66 39.92
CA LYS A 17 42.58 -8.76 40.27
C LYS A 17 42.51 -7.56 39.33
N MET A 18 43.66 -7.05 38.89
CA MET A 18 43.72 -5.97 37.89
C MET A 18 43.22 -6.43 36.51
N LEU A 19 43.60 -7.63 36.06
CA LEU A 19 43.11 -8.22 34.81
C LEU A 19 41.60 -8.53 34.88
N GLY A 20 41.11 -9.04 36.03
CA GLY A 20 39.69 -9.30 36.25
C GLY A 20 38.84 -8.03 36.22
N GLY A 21 39.32 -6.93 36.81
CA GLY A 21 38.66 -5.62 36.75
C GLY A 21 38.65 -5.01 35.34
N LEU A 22 39.75 -5.16 34.58
CA LEU A 22 39.84 -4.71 33.19
C LEU A 22 38.94 -5.51 32.25
N LEU A 23 38.82 -6.83 32.44
CA LEU A 23 37.97 -7.70 31.61
C LEU A 23 36.48 -7.51 31.91
N VAL A 24 36.10 -7.28 33.17
CA VAL A 24 34.72 -6.93 33.53
C VAL A 24 34.38 -5.53 33.02
N GLY A 25 35.26 -4.54 33.21
CA GLY A 25 35.05 -3.17 32.69
C GLY A 25 34.96 -3.11 31.17
N ALA A 26 35.84 -3.81 30.45
CA ALA A 26 35.80 -3.88 28.99
C ALA A 26 34.60 -4.69 28.48
N GLY A 27 34.21 -5.76 29.17
CA GLY A 27 33.02 -6.55 28.85
C GLY A 27 31.73 -5.75 28.98
N THR A 28 31.58 -4.96 30.06
CA THR A 28 30.42 -4.08 30.29
C THR A 28 30.42 -2.86 29.37
N LEU A 29 31.58 -2.28 29.05
CA LEU A 29 31.67 -1.23 28.02
C LEU A 29 31.32 -1.78 26.64
N LEU A 30 31.84 -2.96 26.25
CA LEU A 30 31.57 -3.54 24.94
C LEU A 30 30.14 -4.05 24.79
N THR A 31 29.50 -4.59 25.84
CA THR A 31 28.08 -4.95 25.81
C THR A 31 27.16 -3.73 25.90
N GLY A 32 27.46 -2.75 26.75
CA GLY A 32 26.68 -1.51 26.85
C GLY A 32 26.77 -0.63 25.59
N ILE A 33 27.95 -0.54 24.97
CA ILE A 33 28.15 0.21 23.71
C ILE A 33 27.64 -0.61 22.52
N LYS A 34 27.86 -1.93 22.44
CA LYS A 34 27.32 -2.74 21.32
C LYS A 34 25.81 -2.94 21.40
N GLN A 35 25.19 -3.08 22.57
CA GLN A 35 23.72 -3.16 22.66
C GLN A 35 23.07 -1.82 22.32
N ASN A 36 23.65 -0.69 22.75
CA ASN A 36 23.17 0.63 22.34
C ASN A 36 23.45 0.91 20.86
N ALA A 37 24.55 0.43 20.28
CA ALA A 37 24.86 0.60 18.86
C ALA A 37 24.06 -0.36 17.95
N TYR A 38 23.77 -1.59 18.40
CA TYR A 38 22.93 -2.55 17.68
C TYR A 38 21.44 -2.17 17.80
N GLY A 39 21.02 -1.69 18.98
CA GLY A 39 19.70 -1.11 19.22
C GLY A 39 19.49 0.26 18.55
N ARG A 40 20.54 1.07 18.35
CA ARG A 40 20.50 2.30 17.53
C ARG A 40 20.63 2.03 16.03
N ARG A 41 21.38 1.03 15.57
CA ARG A 41 21.43 0.65 14.14
C ARG A 41 20.09 0.09 13.64
N LEU A 42 19.27 -0.48 14.53
CA LEU A 42 17.88 -0.80 14.21
C LEU A 42 16.97 0.43 14.06
N LYS A 43 17.45 1.66 14.35
CA LYS A 43 16.69 2.91 14.27
C LYS A 43 16.92 3.73 12.99
N GLU A 44 17.82 3.33 12.09
CA GLU A 44 17.91 3.87 10.72
C GLU A 44 17.04 3.06 9.74
N LYS A 45 15.89 2.58 10.21
CA LYS A 45 15.01 1.72 9.40
C LYS A 45 14.06 2.57 8.56
N GLY A 46 14.54 2.94 7.38
CA GLY A 46 13.70 3.51 6.33
C GLY A 46 14.54 4.13 5.23
N LYS A 47 14.25 3.77 3.98
CA LYS A 47 14.74 4.50 2.79
C LYS A 47 13.85 5.71 2.48
N ILE A 48 13.10 6.22 3.46
CA ILE A 48 12.17 7.33 3.28
C ILE A 48 12.76 8.57 3.93
N LEU A 49 13.02 9.59 3.12
CA LEU A 49 13.54 10.87 3.56
C LEU A 49 12.38 11.84 3.78
N LEU A 50 12.46 12.59 4.88
CA LEU A 50 11.51 13.66 5.22
C LEU A 50 12.11 15.06 5.01
N SER A 51 13.37 15.15 4.58
CA SER A 51 14.12 16.40 4.43
C SER A 51 13.48 17.38 3.46
N GLY A 52 12.70 16.90 2.50
CA GLY A 52 11.94 17.73 1.56
C GLY A 52 10.68 18.36 2.16
N MET A 53 10.28 18.05 3.40
CA MET A 53 9.05 18.57 4.01
C MET A 53 9.29 19.88 4.79
N PRO A 54 8.45 20.92 4.59
CA PRO A 54 8.55 22.18 5.34
C PRO A 54 8.34 22.03 6.85
N ALA A 55 7.47 21.08 7.23
CA ALA A 55 7.19 20.72 8.60
C ALA A 55 6.88 19.21 8.65
N VAL A 56 7.34 18.55 9.70
CA VAL A 56 7.11 17.12 9.92
C VAL A 56 6.20 16.97 11.14
N PRO A 57 4.89 16.68 10.95
CA PRO A 57 4.00 16.42 12.06
C PRO A 57 4.44 15.15 12.79
N LYS A 58 4.26 15.13 14.12
CA LYS A 58 4.59 13.97 14.95
C LYS A 58 3.93 12.67 14.46
N GLY A 59 2.70 12.76 13.93
CA GLY A 59 2.01 11.61 13.34
C GLY A 59 2.74 11.01 12.14
N LEU A 60 3.37 11.86 11.32
CA LEU A 60 4.15 11.41 10.17
C LEU A 60 5.47 10.74 10.59
N GLU A 61 6.17 11.26 11.59
CA GLU A 61 7.37 10.63 12.15
C GLU A 61 7.08 9.20 12.62
N VAL A 62 5.93 9.02 13.26
CA VAL A 62 5.44 7.69 13.67
C VAL A 62 5.10 6.84 12.45
N ALA A 63 4.37 7.38 11.47
CA ALA A 63 3.94 6.62 10.30
C ALA A 63 5.12 6.06 9.48
N VAL A 64 6.18 6.86 9.25
CA VAL A 64 7.34 6.40 8.45
C VAL A 64 8.24 5.41 9.19
N THR A 65 8.11 5.32 10.51
CA THR A 65 8.88 4.38 11.35
C THR A 65 8.03 3.22 11.88
N MET A 66 6.71 3.22 11.60
CA MET A 66 5.80 2.20 12.11
C MET A 66 6.13 0.83 11.52
N PRO A 67 6.40 -0.20 12.36
CA PRO A 67 6.65 -1.54 11.87
C PRO A 67 5.43 -2.11 11.15
N LEU A 68 5.63 -2.75 9.99
CA LEU A 68 4.55 -3.38 9.22
C LEU A 68 3.69 -4.33 10.07
N ILE A 69 4.31 -5.13 10.94
CA ILE A 69 3.59 -6.06 11.83
C ILE A 69 2.66 -5.31 12.79
N GLU A 70 3.09 -4.16 13.31
CA GLU A 70 2.25 -3.33 14.19
C GLU A 70 1.09 -2.70 13.40
N ALA A 71 1.34 -2.21 12.19
CA ALA A 71 0.29 -1.68 11.32
C ALA A 71 -0.77 -2.75 11.02
N LEU A 72 -0.34 -3.97 10.65
CA LEU A 72 -1.25 -5.10 10.37
C LEU A 72 -2.09 -5.49 11.60
N HIS A 73 -1.48 -5.61 12.78
CA HIS A 73 -2.19 -5.96 14.01
C HIS A 73 -3.10 -4.84 14.52
N GLY A 74 -2.67 -3.59 14.37
CA GLY A 74 -3.39 -2.40 14.84
C GLY A 74 -4.55 -1.97 13.94
N ARG A 75 -4.54 -2.39 12.67
CA ARG A 75 -5.55 -2.00 11.68
C ARG A 75 -6.97 -2.32 12.14
N ARG A 76 -7.84 -1.31 12.17
CA ARG A 76 -9.27 -1.44 12.51
C ARG A 76 -10.11 -0.54 11.60
N ALA A 77 -11.34 -0.97 11.30
CA ALA A 77 -12.31 -0.09 10.68
C ALA A 77 -12.87 0.88 11.75
N ARG A 78 -12.38 2.11 11.76
CA ARG A 78 -12.88 3.18 12.63
C ARG A 78 -14.01 3.90 11.90
N ARG A 79 -15.24 3.81 12.43
CA ARG A 79 -16.45 4.27 11.72
C ARG A 79 -17.07 5.55 12.26
N PHE A 80 -16.59 6.06 13.40
CA PHE A 80 -17.10 7.28 14.01
C PHE A 80 -16.06 8.39 13.89
N ALA A 81 -16.24 9.28 12.92
CA ALA A 81 -15.38 10.45 12.70
C ALA A 81 -15.81 11.65 13.56
N LEU A 82 -14.95 12.66 13.67
CA LEU A 82 -15.34 13.97 14.23
C LEU A 82 -16.50 14.55 13.40
N GLY A 83 -17.48 15.16 14.06
CA GLY A 83 -18.70 15.64 13.41
C GLY A 83 -19.75 14.58 13.05
N ALA A 84 -19.47 13.29 13.21
CA ALA A 84 -20.44 12.24 12.91
C ALA A 84 -21.59 12.19 13.94
N GLU A 85 -22.71 11.62 13.51
CA GLU A 85 -23.90 11.38 14.33
C GLU A 85 -24.44 9.97 14.03
N ILE A 86 -24.55 9.14 15.07
CA ILE A 86 -25.36 7.92 15.03
C ILE A 86 -26.78 8.35 15.44
N PRO A 87 -27.76 8.33 14.53
CA PRO A 87 -29.04 9.01 14.75
C PRO A 87 -29.93 8.37 15.82
N ASP A 88 -29.83 7.04 15.99
CA ASP A 88 -30.71 6.30 16.89
C ASP A 88 -30.09 4.98 17.39
N GLY A 89 -30.78 4.33 18.34
CA GLY A 89 -30.42 3.04 18.91
C GLY A 89 -29.51 3.12 20.14
N PRO A 90 -29.06 1.96 20.66
CA PRO A 90 -28.29 1.89 21.91
C PRO A 90 -26.95 2.63 21.87
N LEU A 91 -26.39 2.85 20.68
CA LEU A 91 -25.14 3.56 20.46
C LEU A 91 -25.37 4.99 19.91
N LYS A 92 -26.60 5.51 20.03
CA LYS A 92 -26.93 6.89 19.61
C LYS A 92 -25.96 7.86 20.25
N PHE A 93 -25.25 8.59 19.40
CA PHE A 93 -24.25 9.55 19.84
C PHE A 93 -24.02 10.59 18.77
N LYS A 94 -23.94 11.85 19.19
CA LYS A 94 -23.61 12.99 18.33
C LYS A 94 -22.29 13.58 18.77
N SER A 95 -21.36 13.72 17.82
CA SER A 95 -20.10 14.38 18.09
C SER A 95 -20.32 15.82 18.55
N ARG A 96 -19.57 16.25 19.58
CA ARG A 96 -19.52 17.65 20.03
C ARG A 96 -18.60 18.53 19.19
N HIS A 97 -17.88 17.93 18.23
CA HIS A 97 -16.92 18.60 17.37
C HIS A 97 -17.52 18.78 15.98
N ALA A 98 -17.09 19.82 15.26
CA ALA A 98 -17.41 19.96 13.86
C ALA A 98 -16.75 18.83 13.03
N PRO A 99 -17.31 18.49 11.85
CA PRO A 99 -16.62 17.65 10.89
C PRO A 99 -15.22 18.19 10.58
N MET A 100 -14.24 17.29 10.51
CA MET A 100 -12.84 17.65 10.29
C MET A 100 -12.31 16.90 9.06
N PRO A 101 -12.11 17.59 7.93
CA PRO A 101 -11.48 16.99 6.75
C PRO A 101 -10.02 16.64 7.02
N LEU A 102 -9.52 15.68 6.26
CA LEU A 102 -8.08 15.41 6.20
C LEU A 102 -7.33 16.64 5.68
N GLY A 103 -6.19 16.94 6.28
CA GLY A 103 -5.24 17.89 5.71
C GLY A 103 -4.64 17.36 4.41
N GLU A 104 -4.02 18.25 3.62
CA GLU A 104 -3.44 17.87 2.32
C GLU A 104 -2.44 16.71 2.43
N LEU A 105 -1.55 16.75 3.42
CA LEU A 105 -0.58 15.68 3.67
C LEU A 105 -1.28 14.35 3.98
N GLU A 106 -2.25 14.36 4.90
CA GLU A 106 -2.97 13.15 5.32
C GLU A 106 -3.75 12.55 4.15
N GLN A 107 -4.45 13.39 3.38
CA GLN A 107 -5.18 12.96 2.19
C GLN A 107 -4.23 12.35 1.16
N MET A 108 -3.09 13.00 0.88
CA MET A 108 -2.12 12.48 -0.07
C MET A 108 -1.44 11.19 0.40
N MET A 109 -1.20 11.01 1.70
CA MET A 109 -0.68 9.74 2.23
C MET A 109 -1.64 8.58 1.93
N VAL A 110 -2.95 8.76 2.17
CA VAL A 110 -3.97 7.73 1.94
C VAL A 110 -4.20 7.51 0.44
N LEU A 111 -4.33 8.57 -0.35
CA LEU A 111 -4.49 8.47 -1.81
C LEU A 111 -3.30 7.78 -2.46
N THR A 112 -2.08 8.11 -2.05
CA THR A 112 -0.88 7.49 -2.60
C THR A 112 -0.71 6.05 -2.12
N ALA A 113 -1.18 5.69 -0.93
CA ALA A 113 -1.25 4.28 -0.52
C ALA A 113 -2.23 3.48 -1.39
N ALA A 114 -3.40 4.05 -1.72
CA ALA A 114 -4.44 3.39 -2.50
C ALA A 114 -4.21 3.41 -4.03
N ALA A 115 -3.45 4.38 -4.54
CA ALA A 115 -3.28 4.62 -5.99
C ALA A 115 -1.81 4.53 -6.46
N GLY A 116 -0.85 4.49 -5.53
CA GLY A 116 0.52 4.91 -5.79
C GLY A 116 1.24 4.12 -6.87
N ASN A 117 2.07 4.82 -7.64
CA ASN A 117 3.05 4.24 -8.55
C ASN A 117 4.33 3.94 -7.76
N THR A 118 4.80 2.69 -7.81
CA THR A 118 5.99 2.24 -7.05
C THR A 118 7.28 2.26 -7.88
N GLY A 119 7.28 3.03 -8.97
CA GLY A 119 8.35 3.10 -9.96
C GLY A 119 8.21 2.05 -11.06
N TRP A 120 9.31 1.66 -11.71
CA TRP A 120 9.25 0.65 -12.75
C TRP A 120 8.99 -0.74 -12.14
N PHE A 121 8.03 -1.47 -12.68
CA PHE A 121 7.85 -2.88 -12.33
C PHE A 121 8.98 -3.76 -12.91
N TYR A 122 9.25 -4.90 -12.27
CA TYR A 122 10.40 -5.75 -12.62
C TYR A 122 10.16 -6.74 -13.79
N LEU A 123 9.09 -6.55 -14.57
CA LEU A 123 8.63 -7.46 -15.63
C LEU A 123 8.39 -8.90 -15.14
N HIS A 124 7.87 -9.75 -16.03
CA HIS A 124 7.88 -11.19 -15.84
C HIS A 124 9.22 -11.73 -16.37
N PRO A 125 10.00 -12.48 -15.58
CA PRO A 125 11.37 -12.79 -15.96
C PRO A 125 11.49 -13.90 -17.02
N PHE A 126 10.47 -14.76 -17.17
CA PHE A 126 10.56 -15.93 -18.04
C PHE A 126 9.19 -16.48 -18.43
N ASN A 127 9.07 -16.93 -19.69
CA ASN A 127 8.04 -17.84 -20.16
C ASN A 127 8.61 -18.65 -21.34
N PRO A 128 8.47 -19.99 -21.36
CA PRO A 128 9.04 -20.82 -22.42
C PRO A 128 8.48 -20.49 -23.81
N ASN A 129 7.23 -20.03 -23.91
CA ASN A 129 6.60 -19.66 -25.18
C ASN A 129 7.14 -18.33 -25.75
N TYR A 130 7.85 -17.55 -24.93
CA TYR A 130 8.40 -16.26 -25.33
C TYR A 130 9.86 -16.31 -25.74
N VAL A 131 10.60 -17.37 -25.41
CA VAL A 131 12.05 -17.45 -25.64
C VAL A 131 12.37 -17.12 -27.11
N PRO A 132 13.32 -16.19 -27.38
CA PRO A 132 14.22 -15.50 -26.44
C PRO A 132 13.72 -14.15 -25.89
N ASN A 133 12.49 -13.75 -26.21
CA ASN A 133 11.89 -12.48 -25.79
C ASN A 133 11.37 -12.51 -24.35
N LEU A 134 11.09 -11.32 -23.81
CA LEU A 134 10.45 -11.15 -22.51
C LEU A 134 8.93 -11.30 -22.63
N PRO A 135 8.25 -11.92 -21.63
CA PRO A 135 6.80 -11.95 -21.57
C PRO A 135 6.21 -10.54 -21.49
N ASN A 136 5.20 -10.27 -22.31
CA ASN A 136 4.56 -8.96 -22.45
C ASN A 136 3.12 -8.94 -21.90
N TYR A 137 2.88 -9.58 -20.75
CA TYR A 137 1.55 -9.65 -20.12
C TYR A 137 1.08 -8.32 -19.54
N ALA A 138 2.00 -7.58 -18.94
CA ALA A 138 1.65 -6.39 -18.20
C ALA A 138 1.22 -5.26 -19.14
N SER A 139 0.18 -4.56 -18.73
CA SER A 139 -0.44 -3.50 -19.54
C SER A 139 0.24 -2.14 -19.37
N ALA A 140 1.10 -1.98 -18.36
CA ALA A 140 1.81 -0.75 -18.06
C ALA A 140 3.22 -1.01 -17.53
N ALA A 141 4.10 -0.02 -17.67
CA ALA A 141 5.47 -0.08 -17.16
C ALA A 141 5.60 0.33 -15.69
N GLY A 142 4.62 1.05 -15.15
CA GLY A 142 4.60 1.46 -13.75
C GLY A 142 4.14 0.32 -12.82
N GLY A 143 4.87 0.07 -11.74
CA GLY A 143 4.39 -0.72 -10.61
C GLY A 143 3.35 0.06 -9.80
N ARG A 144 2.51 -0.65 -9.04
CA ARG A 144 1.51 -0.06 -8.13
C ARG A 144 1.76 -0.49 -6.68
N THR A 145 1.16 0.21 -5.72
CA THR A 145 1.19 -0.14 -4.30
C THR A 145 0.39 -1.40 -3.95
N PHE A 146 -0.44 -1.86 -4.89
CA PHE A 146 -1.29 -3.05 -4.78
C PHE A 146 -1.05 -3.98 -5.98
N PRO A 147 -1.24 -5.31 -5.81
CA PRO A 147 -1.03 -6.28 -6.87
C PRO A 147 -2.17 -6.26 -7.91
N SER A 148 -1.91 -6.87 -9.07
CA SER A 148 -2.90 -7.15 -10.12
C SER A 148 -2.52 -8.46 -10.83
N ALA A 149 -3.50 -9.12 -11.44
CA ALA A 149 -3.28 -10.30 -12.27
C ALA A 149 -2.31 -9.95 -13.41
N ALA A 150 -1.21 -10.71 -13.51
CA ALA A 150 -0.17 -10.57 -14.53
C ALA A 150 0.28 -9.12 -14.87
N GLY A 151 0.16 -8.18 -13.90
CA GLY A 151 0.49 -6.76 -14.10
C GLY A 151 -0.48 -5.99 -15.02
N PHE A 152 -1.76 -6.38 -15.07
CA PHE A 152 -2.75 -5.69 -15.90
C PHE A 152 -3.11 -4.30 -15.37
N HIS A 153 -3.27 -4.17 -14.06
CA HIS A 153 -3.54 -2.93 -13.33
C HIS A 153 -4.55 -2.00 -14.00
N THR A 154 -5.73 -2.50 -14.39
CA THR A 154 -6.74 -1.70 -15.13
C THR A 154 -7.51 -0.73 -14.25
N SER A 155 -7.15 -0.62 -12.96
CA SER A 155 -7.78 0.28 -12.02
C SER A 155 -7.23 1.70 -12.00
N GLU A 156 -8.19 2.60 -11.82
CA GLU A 156 -8.02 4.02 -11.64
C GLU A 156 -8.76 4.50 -10.40
N ILE A 157 -8.28 5.57 -9.77
CA ILE A 157 -8.83 6.05 -8.50
C ILE A 157 -9.61 7.34 -8.70
N PHE A 158 -10.87 7.32 -8.30
CA PHE A 158 -11.67 8.52 -8.09
C PHE A 158 -11.76 8.82 -6.60
N PHE A 159 -11.92 10.08 -6.23
CA PHE A 159 -12.22 10.42 -4.85
C PHE A 159 -13.06 11.69 -4.75
N THR A 160 -13.70 11.88 -3.61
CA THR A 160 -14.46 13.08 -3.32
C THR A 160 -14.31 13.49 -1.86
N ASP A 161 -14.29 14.81 -1.63
CA ASP A 161 -14.24 15.43 -0.32
C ASP A 161 -15.18 16.66 -0.28
N ASP A 162 -15.06 17.50 0.74
CA ASP A 162 -15.89 18.71 0.88
C ASP A 162 -15.68 19.72 -0.25
N ASN A 163 -14.53 19.69 -0.92
CA ASN A 163 -14.10 20.70 -1.90
C ASN A 163 -14.33 20.27 -3.36
N GLY A 164 -14.65 19.00 -3.60
CA GLY A 164 -14.86 18.53 -4.96
C GLY A 164 -14.93 17.02 -5.18
N THR A 165 -14.95 16.68 -6.46
CA THR A 165 -14.81 15.33 -6.99
C THR A 165 -13.62 15.31 -7.93
N TYR A 166 -12.81 14.26 -7.86
CA TYR A 166 -11.49 14.21 -8.47
C TYR A 166 -11.21 12.84 -9.08
N PHE A 167 -10.28 12.84 -10.04
CA PHE A 167 -9.71 11.67 -10.68
C PHE A 167 -8.18 11.68 -10.50
N LEU A 168 -7.61 10.58 -10.03
CA LEU A 168 -6.18 10.36 -9.87
C LEU A 168 -5.69 9.27 -10.85
N PRO A 169 -5.35 9.64 -12.10
CA PRO A 169 -4.84 8.73 -13.11
C PRO A 169 -3.46 8.21 -12.76
N THR A 170 -3.34 6.92 -12.43
CA THR A 170 -2.07 6.27 -12.06
C THR A 170 -1.81 4.96 -12.80
N ARG A 171 -2.78 4.44 -13.59
CA ARG A 171 -2.60 3.25 -14.43
C ARG A 171 -1.40 3.38 -15.36
N ASP A 172 -1.43 4.39 -16.22
CA ASP A 172 -0.42 4.65 -17.25
C ASP A 172 0.60 5.71 -16.79
N ALA A 173 0.80 5.86 -15.48
CA ALA A 173 1.81 6.79 -14.99
C ALA A 173 3.22 6.27 -15.30
N ASP A 174 4.09 7.15 -15.76
CA ASP A 174 5.54 6.93 -15.74
C ASP A 174 6.02 6.70 -14.29
N ASN A 175 7.30 6.34 -14.13
CA ASN A 175 7.91 6.24 -12.81
C ASN A 175 7.79 7.56 -12.02
N LEU A 176 6.96 7.54 -10.98
CA LEU A 176 6.74 8.68 -10.07
C LEU A 176 7.66 8.66 -8.84
N ILE A 177 8.50 7.62 -8.70
CA ILE A 177 9.48 7.49 -7.63
C ILE A 177 10.86 7.87 -8.15
N LYS A 178 11.46 8.87 -7.48
CA LYS A 178 12.87 9.20 -7.64
C LYS A 178 13.61 8.79 -6.38
N THR A 179 14.64 7.97 -6.54
CA THR A 179 15.55 7.61 -5.45
C THR A 179 16.88 8.33 -5.62
N ASP A 180 17.52 8.69 -4.50
CA ASP A 180 18.90 9.16 -4.49
C ASP A 180 19.91 8.03 -4.74
N GLU A 181 21.20 8.35 -4.69
CA GLU A 181 22.30 7.39 -4.90
C GLU A 181 22.32 6.24 -3.88
N SER A 182 21.73 6.44 -2.69
CA SER A 182 21.58 5.41 -1.66
C SER A 182 20.32 4.54 -1.84
N GLY A 183 19.49 4.88 -2.83
CA GLY A 183 18.20 4.28 -3.08
C GLY A 183 17.10 4.80 -2.14
N ALA A 184 17.29 5.95 -1.50
CA ALA A 184 16.30 6.56 -0.61
C ALA A 184 15.33 7.45 -1.40
N THR A 185 14.05 7.41 -1.01
CA THR A 185 12.94 8.15 -1.61
C THR A 185 12.61 9.36 -0.74
N ASP A 186 12.60 10.56 -1.32
CA ASP A 186 12.00 11.73 -0.69
C ASP A 186 10.47 11.62 -0.69
N LEU A 187 9.88 11.51 0.51
CA LEU A 187 8.44 11.36 0.65
C LEU A 187 7.68 12.58 0.12
N ASN A 188 8.19 13.80 0.33
CA ASN A 188 7.51 14.98 -0.15
C ASN A 188 7.47 14.98 -1.68
N ALA A 189 8.61 14.72 -2.32
CA ALA A 189 8.69 14.64 -3.78
C ALA A 189 7.75 13.55 -4.34
N TYR A 190 7.68 12.40 -3.68
CA TYR A 190 6.78 11.30 -4.03
C TYR A 190 5.29 11.70 -3.97
N LEU A 191 4.86 12.31 -2.86
CA LEU A 191 3.48 12.77 -2.69
C LEU A 191 3.14 13.88 -3.69
N GLN A 192 4.06 14.83 -3.92
CA GLN A 192 3.85 15.91 -4.89
C GLN A 192 3.75 15.38 -6.34
N ALA A 193 4.54 14.36 -6.70
CA ALA A 193 4.42 13.71 -8.01
C ALA A 193 3.01 13.12 -8.22
N HIS A 194 2.44 12.46 -7.21
CA HIS A 194 1.07 11.95 -7.27
C HIS A 194 0.03 13.07 -7.30
N ARG A 195 0.19 14.08 -6.43
CA ARG A 195 -0.71 15.23 -6.35
C ARG A 195 -0.81 15.96 -7.69
N SER A 196 0.30 16.12 -8.40
CA SER A 196 0.33 16.80 -9.71
C SER A 196 -0.53 16.13 -10.79
N ARG A 197 -0.90 14.86 -10.58
CA ARG A 197 -1.74 14.09 -11.50
C ARG A 197 -3.23 14.20 -11.20
N ILE A 198 -3.62 14.72 -10.03
CA ILE A 198 -5.02 14.86 -9.63
C ILE A 198 -5.71 15.84 -10.58
N LYS A 199 -6.81 15.36 -11.19
CA LYS A 199 -7.69 16.14 -12.03
C LYS A 199 -8.98 16.43 -11.28
N LYS A 200 -9.32 17.70 -11.10
CA LYS A 200 -10.63 18.08 -10.55
C LYS A 200 -11.70 17.91 -11.60
N LEU A 201 -12.75 17.16 -11.28
CA LEU A 201 -13.90 16.90 -12.15
C LEU A 201 -15.08 17.81 -11.81
N SER A 202 -15.20 18.21 -10.54
CA SER A 202 -16.28 19.04 -10.03
C SER A 202 -15.84 19.79 -8.77
N ASP A 203 -16.37 21.00 -8.56
CA ASP A 203 -16.21 21.80 -7.33
C ASP A 203 -17.13 21.37 -6.19
N LYS A 204 -17.90 20.30 -6.38
CA LYS A 204 -18.84 19.78 -5.39
C LYS A 204 -18.46 18.36 -5.00
N ARG A 205 -18.70 18.04 -3.73
CA ARG A 205 -18.76 16.67 -3.24
C ARG A 205 -19.70 15.86 -4.13
N MET A 206 -19.31 14.64 -4.50
CA MET A 206 -20.16 13.75 -5.28
C MET A 206 -21.43 13.42 -4.48
N ALA A 207 -22.61 13.67 -5.05
CA ALA A 207 -23.85 13.30 -4.41
C ALA A 207 -24.08 11.79 -4.54
N ILE A 208 -24.14 11.09 -3.40
CA ILE A 208 -24.47 9.65 -3.36
C ILE A 208 -25.77 9.49 -2.58
N PRO A 209 -26.86 9.01 -3.21
CA PRO A 209 -28.12 8.81 -2.51
C PRO A 209 -27.97 7.84 -1.32
N PRO A 210 -28.41 8.20 -0.11
CA PRO A 210 -28.33 7.32 1.07
C PRO A 210 -29.45 6.27 1.08
N LYS A 211 -29.52 5.45 0.02
CA LYS A 211 -30.57 4.43 -0.17
C LYS A 211 -29.98 3.17 -0.84
N PRO A 212 -30.72 2.03 -0.85
CA PRO A 212 -30.25 0.80 -1.50
C PRO A 212 -29.84 1.02 -2.96
N ALA A 213 -28.93 0.17 -3.44
CA ALA A 213 -28.24 0.28 -4.74
C ALA A 213 -27.22 1.43 -4.87
N HIS A 214 -27.04 2.26 -3.84
CA HIS A 214 -26.04 3.34 -3.86
C HIS A 214 -25.09 3.28 -2.66
N ILE A 215 -25.63 3.07 -1.45
CA ILE A 215 -24.86 2.90 -0.21
C ILE A 215 -25.42 1.70 0.53
N GLU A 216 -24.54 0.85 1.08
CA GLU A 216 -24.93 -0.23 1.98
C GLU A 216 -25.55 0.34 3.27
N MET A 217 -26.73 -0.16 3.68
CA MET A 217 -27.59 0.57 4.64
C MET A 217 -27.06 0.70 6.07
N HIS A 218 -25.93 0.05 6.38
CA HIS A 218 -25.20 0.26 7.63
C HIS A 218 -24.24 1.47 7.60
N ASN A 219 -24.09 2.15 6.46
CA ASN A 219 -23.11 3.21 6.22
C ASN A 219 -23.64 4.64 5.96
N PRO A 220 -24.93 4.94 5.68
CA PRO A 220 -25.34 6.30 5.34
C PRO A 220 -24.99 7.38 6.36
N TRP A 221 -24.85 7.00 7.63
CA TRP A 221 -24.52 7.92 8.72
C TRP A 221 -23.03 8.31 8.77
N CYS A 222 -22.14 7.59 8.06
CA CYS A 222 -20.69 7.80 8.14
C CYS A 222 -19.94 7.81 6.79
N VAL A 223 -20.57 7.40 5.68
CA VAL A 223 -19.97 7.41 4.35
C VAL A 223 -20.38 8.65 3.57
N ASN A 224 -19.40 9.31 2.95
CA ASN A 224 -19.58 10.51 2.11
C ASN A 224 -20.31 11.68 2.82
N VAL A 225 -20.06 11.82 4.12
CA VAL A 225 -20.57 12.90 4.98
C VAL A 225 -19.57 14.07 5.01
N PRO A 226 -19.95 15.27 5.50
CA PRO A 226 -19.01 16.38 5.68
C PRO A 226 -17.74 15.95 6.43
N GLY A 227 -16.58 16.48 6.06
CA GLY A 227 -15.28 16.12 6.62
C GLY A 227 -14.71 14.77 6.15
N SER A 228 -15.46 13.95 5.40
CA SER A 228 -14.94 12.68 4.89
C SER A 228 -14.21 12.85 3.55
N THR A 229 -13.14 12.08 3.33
CA THR A 229 -12.63 11.77 1.98
C THR A 229 -13.12 10.38 1.62
N LEU A 230 -13.88 10.24 0.54
CA LEU A 230 -14.30 8.95 0.00
C LEU A 230 -13.45 8.59 -1.21
N ILE A 231 -12.70 7.50 -1.13
CA ILE A 231 -11.89 6.94 -2.22
C ILE A 231 -12.70 5.84 -2.91
N ILE A 232 -12.73 5.88 -4.24
CA ILE A 232 -13.55 5.04 -5.10
C ILE A 232 -12.63 4.46 -6.18
N PRO A 233 -12.00 3.30 -5.92
CA PRO A 233 -11.31 2.56 -6.95
C PRO A 233 -12.30 2.05 -8.00
N VAL A 234 -11.98 2.26 -9.27
CA VAL A 234 -12.78 1.80 -10.41
C VAL A 234 -11.85 1.06 -11.36
N ALA A 235 -12.24 -0.14 -11.78
CA ALA A 235 -11.50 -0.88 -12.78
C ALA A 235 -12.30 -1.01 -14.06
N ASP A 236 -11.57 -0.99 -15.17
CA ASP A 236 -12.10 -1.30 -16.48
C ASP A 236 -12.11 -2.82 -16.67
N LEU A 237 -13.27 -3.45 -16.42
CA LEU A 237 -13.45 -4.90 -16.59
C LEU A 237 -13.33 -5.32 -18.06
N ALA A 238 -13.73 -4.46 -19.00
CA ALA A 238 -13.63 -4.80 -20.42
C ALA A 238 -12.16 -4.85 -20.85
N GLN A 239 -11.37 -3.84 -20.46
CA GLN A 239 -9.93 -3.84 -20.69
C GLN A 239 -9.24 -5.02 -19.98
N HIS A 240 -9.67 -5.34 -18.75
CA HIS A 240 -9.12 -6.48 -18.02
C HIS A 240 -9.42 -7.80 -18.72
N HIS A 241 -10.64 -7.97 -19.20
CA HIS A 241 -11.03 -9.17 -19.94
C HIS A 241 -10.22 -9.31 -21.24
N ILE A 242 -10.00 -8.20 -21.97
CA ILE A 242 -9.10 -8.21 -23.15
C ILE A 242 -7.69 -8.65 -22.74
N ALA A 243 -7.16 -8.17 -21.62
CA ALA A 243 -5.85 -8.57 -21.12
C ALA A 243 -5.80 -10.06 -20.74
N VAL A 244 -6.86 -10.59 -20.14
CA VAL A 244 -7.03 -12.04 -19.87
C VAL A 244 -7.05 -12.84 -21.18
N LEU A 245 -7.78 -12.40 -22.20
CA LEU A 245 -7.79 -13.07 -23.50
C LEU A 245 -6.40 -13.09 -24.14
N CYS A 246 -5.68 -11.96 -24.12
CA CYS A 246 -4.29 -11.91 -24.58
C CYS A 246 -3.43 -12.88 -23.78
N TYR A 247 -3.54 -12.86 -22.45
CA TYR A 247 -2.80 -13.75 -21.56
C TYR A 247 -3.04 -15.23 -21.87
N LEU A 248 -4.28 -15.63 -22.13
CA LEU A 248 -4.61 -17.00 -22.53
C LEU A 248 -3.90 -17.39 -23.82
N VAL A 249 -4.02 -16.57 -24.88
CA VAL A 249 -3.38 -16.84 -26.18
C VAL A 249 -1.87 -16.93 -26.03
N GLN A 250 -1.26 -16.02 -25.27
CA GLN A 250 0.17 -15.99 -25.01
C GLN A 250 0.67 -17.21 -24.22
N ASN A 251 -0.21 -17.84 -23.44
CA ASN A 251 0.06 -19.10 -22.73
C ASN A 251 -0.47 -20.34 -23.48
N GLY A 252 -0.83 -20.20 -24.75
CA GLY A 252 -1.25 -21.30 -25.61
C GLY A 252 -2.65 -21.84 -25.31
N ALA A 253 -3.51 -21.04 -24.69
CA ALA A 253 -4.89 -21.39 -24.39
C ALA A 253 -5.87 -20.56 -25.25
N CYS A 254 -7.05 -21.13 -25.50
CA CYS A 254 -8.16 -20.43 -26.13
C CYS A 254 -9.47 -20.69 -25.38
N LEU A 255 -10.56 -20.12 -25.90
CA LEU A 255 -11.88 -20.20 -25.31
C LEU A 255 -12.80 -21.18 -26.05
N PHE A 256 -13.80 -21.65 -25.31
CA PHE A 256 -14.95 -22.39 -25.81
C PHE A 256 -16.22 -21.75 -25.25
N ASP A 257 -17.23 -21.53 -26.10
CA ASP A 257 -18.53 -21.04 -25.66
C ASP A 257 -19.31 -22.21 -25.05
N ASP A 258 -19.18 -22.34 -23.72
CA ASP A 258 -19.85 -23.37 -22.94
C ASP A 258 -21.35 -23.11 -22.72
N ILE A 259 -21.81 -21.88 -22.96
CA ILE A 259 -23.24 -21.52 -22.91
C ILE A 259 -23.97 -22.13 -24.09
N ASN A 260 -23.45 -21.89 -25.30
CA ASN A 260 -24.04 -22.40 -26.55
C ASN A 260 -23.46 -23.75 -26.98
N LYS A 261 -22.48 -24.27 -26.23
CA LYS A 261 -21.78 -25.55 -26.47
C LYS A 261 -21.12 -25.63 -27.85
N ASN A 262 -20.60 -24.50 -28.34
CA ASN A 262 -20.01 -24.43 -29.66
C ASN A 262 -18.57 -23.88 -29.61
N PRO A 263 -17.66 -24.38 -30.46
CA PRO A 263 -16.34 -23.79 -30.60
C PRO A 263 -16.44 -22.39 -31.22
N ILE A 264 -15.44 -21.55 -30.96
CA ILE A 264 -15.32 -20.25 -31.64
C ILE A 264 -15.02 -20.50 -33.12
N PRO A 265 -15.87 -20.03 -34.06
CA PRO A 265 -15.64 -20.27 -35.49
C PRO A 265 -14.29 -19.74 -35.97
N GLY A 266 -13.51 -20.58 -36.65
CA GLY A 266 -12.20 -20.20 -37.20
C GLY A 266 -11.02 -20.38 -36.24
N ILE A 267 -11.26 -20.78 -34.98
CA ILE A 267 -10.20 -20.97 -33.98
C ILE A 267 -9.20 -22.06 -34.39
N GLU A 268 -9.64 -23.05 -35.17
CA GLU A 268 -8.82 -24.15 -35.68
C GLU A 268 -7.64 -23.69 -36.52
N LYS A 269 -7.75 -22.51 -37.17
CA LYS A 269 -6.67 -21.90 -37.95
C LYS A 269 -5.49 -21.46 -37.09
N PHE A 270 -5.71 -21.31 -35.79
CA PHE A 270 -4.72 -20.90 -34.80
C PHE A 270 -4.21 -22.06 -33.94
N GLY A 271 -4.45 -23.31 -34.34
CA GLY A 271 -3.99 -24.49 -33.59
C GLY A 271 -2.47 -24.63 -33.44
N SER A 272 -1.68 -23.83 -34.16
CA SER A 272 -0.23 -23.70 -33.94
C SER A 272 0.14 -22.73 -32.81
N LEU A 273 -0.80 -21.88 -32.38
CA LEU A 273 -0.63 -20.90 -31.31
C LEU A 273 -1.31 -21.34 -30.01
N VAL A 274 -2.47 -21.99 -30.12
CA VAL A 274 -3.33 -22.31 -28.96
C VAL A 274 -3.83 -23.76 -28.99
N ASP A 275 -4.03 -24.35 -27.82
CA ASP A 275 -4.62 -25.68 -27.65
C ASP A 275 -6.13 -25.65 -27.88
N VAL A 276 -6.52 -25.89 -29.13
CA VAL A 276 -7.93 -25.99 -29.55
C VAL A 276 -8.62 -27.27 -29.06
N LYS A 277 -7.88 -28.25 -28.50
CA LYS A 277 -8.45 -29.51 -28.01
C LYS A 277 -8.89 -29.40 -26.55
N ASN A 278 -8.23 -28.55 -25.76
CA ASN A 278 -8.55 -28.32 -24.35
C ASN A 278 -8.82 -26.83 -24.05
N PRO A 279 -9.84 -26.22 -24.69
CA PRO A 279 -10.16 -24.81 -24.48
C PRO A 279 -10.78 -24.54 -23.09
N TYR A 280 -10.59 -23.32 -22.59
CA TYR A 280 -11.23 -22.84 -21.37
C TYR A 280 -12.69 -22.46 -21.61
N PRO A 281 -13.62 -22.77 -20.68
CA PRO A 281 -15.00 -22.27 -20.77
C PRO A 281 -15.06 -20.74 -20.71
N LEU A 282 -15.84 -20.13 -21.59
CA LEU A 282 -16.06 -18.67 -21.61
C LEU A 282 -16.58 -18.17 -20.27
N THR A 283 -17.57 -18.85 -19.69
CA THR A 283 -18.16 -18.44 -18.40
C THR A 283 -17.15 -18.43 -17.26
N TYR A 284 -16.21 -19.38 -17.27
CA TYR A 284 -15.12 -19.44 -16.29
C TYR A 284 -14.19 -18.24 -16.44
N VAL A 285 -13.80 -17.90 -17.67
CA VAL A 285 -12.88 -16.79 -17.93
C VAL A 285 -13.51 -15.43 -17.63
N GLU A 286 -14.81 -15.26 -17.88
CA GLU A 286 -15.55 -14.06 -17.45
C GLU A 286 -15.57 -13.92 -15.92
N GLN A 287 -15.85 -15.01 -15.19
CA GLN A 287 -15.81 -15.00 -13.73
C GLN A 287 -14.41 -14.73 -13.18
N LEU A 288 -13.39 -15.33 -13.81
CA LEU A 288 -11.99 -15.08 -13.46
C LEU A 288 -11.65 -13.60 -13.60
N SER A 289 -12.00 -12.99 -14.74
CA SER A 289 -11.74 -11.57 -15.00
C SER A 289 -12.38 -10.67 -13.94
N LEU A 290 -13.63 -10.96 -13.57
CA LEU A 290 -14.33 -10.22 -12.51
C LEU A 290 -13.66 -10.42 -11.14
N ALA A 291 -13.24 -11.64 -10.82
CA ALA A 291 -12.59 -11.97 -9.55
C ALA A 291 -11.21 -11.27 -9.43
N GLU A 292 -10.41 -11.28 -10.48
CA GLU A 292 -9.10 -10.63 -10.55
C GLU A 292 -9.22 -9.13 -10.32
N VAL A 293 -10.12 -8.47 -11.06
CA VAL A 293 -10.41 -7.04 -10.87
C VAL A 293 -10.91 -6.73 -9.47
N THR A 294 -11.79 -7.58 -8.92
CA THR A 294 -12.31 -7.39 -7.56
C THR A 294 -11.20 -7.46 -6.52
N ALA A 295 -10.25 -8.39 -6.68
CA ALA A 295 -9.08 -8.52 -5.82
C ALA A 295 -8.14 -7.31 -5.94
N GLU A 296 -7.92 -6.81 -7.16
CA GLU A 296 -7.15 -5.59 -7.42
C GLU A 296 -7.74 -4.38 -6.67
N LEU A 297 -9.04 -4.10 -6.85
CA LEU A 297 -9.70 -2.97 -6.17
C LEU A 297 -9.72 -3.13 -4.64
N SER A 298 -9.93 -4.36 -4.16
CA SER A 298 -9.95 -4.65 -2.72
C SER A 298 -8.60 -4.45 -2.06
N THR A 299 -7.51 -4.82 -2.74
CA THR A 299 -6.14 -4.64 -2.23
C THR A 299 -5.70 -3.19 -2.29
N ALA A 300 -6.14 -2.41 -3.30
CA ALA A 300 -5.98 -0.96 -3.32
C ALA A 300 -6.63 -0.28 -2.09
N CYS A 301 -7.90 -0.63 -1.81
CA CYS A 301 -8.60 -0.18 -0.60
C CYS A 301 -7.88 -0.61 0.69
N TYR A 302 -7.36 -1.84 0.72
CA TYR A 302 -6.63 -2.35 1.88
C TYR A 302 -5.33 -1.57 2.14
N ALA A 303 -4.57 -1.23 1.09
CA ALA A 303 -3.38 -0.39 1.21
C ALA A 303 -3.71 0.99 1.77
N GLY A 304 -4.78 1.63 1.29
CA GLY A 304 -5.29 2.88 1.85
C GLY A 304 -5.70 2.75 3.33
N ALA A 305 -6.40 1.67 3.68
CA ALA A 305 -6.82 1.40 5.06
C ALA A 305 -5.66 1.07 6.02
N LEU A 306 -4.54 0.54 5.51
CA LEU A 306 -3.34 0.28 6.30
C LEU A 306 -2.55 1.56 6.62
N MET A 307 -2.76 2.63 5.85
CA MET A 307 -2.19 3.96 6.09
C MET A 307 -2.89 4.73 7.24
N LEU A 308 -4.07 4.28 7.69
CA LEU A 308 -4.92 4.91 8.71
C LEU A 308 -4.80 4.26 10.09
#